data_AF-A0A3B0PEA6-F1
#
_entry.id   AF-A0A3B0PEA6-F1
#
_cell.length_a   1.000
_cell.length_b   1.000
_cell.length_c   1.000
_cell.angle_alpha   90.00
_cell.angle_beta   90.00
_cell.angle_gamma   90.00
#
_symmetry.space_group_name_H-M   'P 1'
#
loop_
_entity.id
_entity.type
_entity.pdbx_description
1 polymer ?
#
loop_
_entity_poly.entity_id
_entity_poly.type
_entity_poly.pdbx_seq_one_letter_code
_entity_poly.pdbx_strand_id
1 'polypeptide(L)' 'MITLAKKNTLSTRRQAAKFLRNIPSKNQNKDSLQYLFDVLGPKYATRNGGYTRIIKINNRAGDNAKMAIIKLV' A
#
# COMPACT_ATOMS: atom_id res chain seq x y z
N MET A 1 3.91 -6.28 1.57
CA MET A 1 4.56 -5.03 1.14
C MET A 1 4.96 -4.14 2.32
N ILE A 2 4.03 -3.67 3.15
CA ILE A 2 4.36 -2.78 4.29
C ILE A 2 5.35 -3.42 5.27
N THR A 3 5.24 -4.73 5.52
CA THR A 3 6.21 -5.48 6.33
C THR A 3 7.63 -5.49 5.77
N LEU A 4 7.78 -5.50 4.44
CA LEU A 4 9.09 -5.37 3.78
C LEU A 4 9.63 -3.94 3.94
N ALA A 5 8.74 -2.95 3.84
CA ALA A 5 9.07 -1.55 4.03
C ALA A 5 9.64 -1.25 5.42
N LYS A 6 9.07 -1.88 6.46
CA LYS A 6 9.55 -1.74 7.85
C LYS A 6 10.99 -2.24 8.04
N LYS A 7 11.44 -3.23 7.27
CA LYS A 7 12.80 -3.77 7.36
C LYS A 7 13.85 -2.91 6.63
N ASN A 8 13.44 -2.20 5.56
CA ASN A 8 14.24 -1.24 4.81
C ASN A 8 15.70 -1.63 4.50
N THR A 9 15.92 -2.83 3.97
CA THR A 9 17.23 -3.27 3.44
C THR A 9 17.22 -3.31 1.90
N LEU A 10 18.41 -3.31 1.27
CA LEU A 10 18.55 -3.45 -0.18
C LEU A 10 17.84 -4.71 -0.71
N SER A 11 17.98 -5.83 -0.01
CA SER A 11 17.30 -7.09 -0.35
C SER A 11 15.77 -6.93 -0.34
N THR A 12 15.22 -6.32 0.72
CA THR A 12 13.77 -6.10 0.82
C THR A 12 13.23 -5.12 -0.23
N ARG A 13 14.02 -4.12 -0.63
CA ARG A 13 13.67 -3.21 -1.73
C ARG A 13 13.60 -3.94 -3.07
N ARG A 14 14.59 -4.78 -3.37
CA ARG A 14 14.58 -5.63 -4.58
C ARG A 14 13.41 -6.61 -4.57
N GLN A 15 13.08 -7.19 -3.42
CA GLN A 15 11.92 -8.08 -3.28
C GLN A 15 10.61 -7.33 -3.54
N ALA A 16 10.44 -6.12 -3.01
CA ALA A 16 9.25 -5.31 -3.25
C ALA A 16 9.14 -4.87 -4.73
N ALA A 17 10.27 -4.55 -5.38
CA ALA A 17 10.31 -4.15 -6.78
C ALA A 17 9.84 -5.24 -7.75
N LYS A 18 9.91 -6.53 -7.37
CA LYS A 18 9.37 -7.63 -8.19
C LYS A 18 7.85 -7.59 -8.34
N PHE A 19 7.14 -7.00 -7.38
CA PHE A 19 5.68 -7.00 -7.33
C PHE A 19 5.06 -5.63 -7.60
N LEU A 20 5.79 -4.56 -7.27
CA LEU A 20 5.31 -3.19 -7.49
C LEU A 20 5.55 -2.76 -8.94
N ARG A 21 4.56 -2.07 -9.51
CA ARG A 21 4.68 -1.41 -10.81
C ARG A 21 5.43 -0.09 -10.65
N ASN A 22 6.27 0.24 -11.62
CA ASN A 22 6.96 1.53 -11.71
C ASN A 22 5.96 2.59 -12.19
N ILE A 23 5.21 3.13 -11.25
CA ILE A 23 4.25 4.21 -11.48
C ILE A 23 4.51 5.34 -10.49
N PRO A 24 4.26 6.60 -10.87
CA PRO A 24 4.34 7.72 -9.95
C PRO A 24 3.33 7.53 -8.83
N SER A 25 3.77 7.79 -7.60
CA SER A 25 2.90 7.77 -6.43
C SER A 25 1.99 9.01 -6.43
N LYS A 26 1.02 9.03 -5.50
CA LYS A 26 0.12 10.16 -5.28
C LYS A 26 0.87 11.49 -5.01
N ASN A 27 2.10 11.40 -4.53
CA ASN A 27 3.06 12.50 -4.57
C ASN A 27 3.85 12.40 -5.87
N GLN A 28 3.62 13.34 -6.80
CA GLN A 28 4.11 13.31 -8.19
C GLN A 28 5.64 13.18 -8.34
N ASN A 29 6.42 13.44 -7.27
CA ASN A 29 7.87 13.39 -7.28
C ASN A 29 8.48 12.08 -6.75
N LYS A 30 7.68 11.07 -6.38
CA LYS A 30 8.19 9.79 -5.85
C LYS A 30 7.57 8.60 -6.56
N ASP A 31 8.39 7.61 -6.89
CA ASP A 31 7.91 6.31 -7.37
C ASP A 31 7.12 5.57 -6.28
N SER A 32 6.22 4.68 -6.70
CA SER A 32 5.45 3.79 -5.81
C SER A 32 6.35 3.04 -4.82
N LEU A 33 7.52 2.58 -5.27
CA LEU A 33 8.54 1.91 -4.45
C LEU A 33 9.10 2.87 -3.39
N GLN A 34 9.53 4.07 -3.79
CA GLN A 34 10.08 5.07 -2.88
C GLN A 34 9.06 5.49 -1.83
N TYR A 35 7.82 5.72 -2.24
CA TYR A 35 6.73 6.06 -1.33
C TYR A 35 6.48 4.97 -0.27
N LEU A 36 6.56 3.69 -0.66
CA LEU A 36 6.40 2.57 0.26
C LEU A 36 7.46 2.59 1.37
N PHE A 37 8.74 2.78 1.03
CA PHE A 37 9.83 2.74 2.01
C PHE A 37 10.01 4.04 2.79
N ASP A 38 9.83 5.20 2.15
CA ASP A 38 10.09 6.50 2.79
C ASP A 38 8.91 6.99 3.62
N VAL A 39 7.67 6.69 3.19
CA VAL A 39 6.47 7.26 3.82
C VAL A 39 5.72 6.19 4.60
N LEU A 40 5.35 5.08 3.95
CA LEU A 40 4.52 4.06 4.60
C LEU A 40 5.28 3.22 5.62
N GLY A 41 6.55 2.90 5.36
CA GLY A 41 7.40 2.15 6.29
C GLY A 41 7.49 2.81 7.67
N PRO A 42 7.95 4.07 7.77
CA PRO A 42 8.02 4.82 9.02
C PRO A 42 6.64 5.02 9.66
N LYS A 43 5.60 5.32 8.86
CA LYS A 43 4.23 5.52 9.36
C LYS A 43 3.71 4.32 10.16
N TYR A 44 4.07 3.10 9.78
CA TYR A 44 3.61 1.86 10.43
C TYR A 44 4.69 1.15 11.24
N ALA A 45 5.76 1.84 11.61
CA ALA A 45 6.90 1.25 12.33
C ALA A 45 6.47 0.53 13.62
N THR A 46 5.60 1.17 14.42
CA THR A 46 5.13 0.65 15.72
C THR A 46 4.00 -0.36 15.62
N ARG A 47 3.34 -0.49 14.47
CA ARG A 47 2.15 -1.34 14.32
C ARG A 47 2.52 -2.76 13.90
N ASN A 48 2.06 -3.75 14.65
CA ASN A 48 2.27 -5.18 14.39
C ASN A 48 1.09 -5.81 13.64
N GLY A 49 0.87 -5.37 12.39
CA GLY A 49 -0.15 -5.94 11.50
C GLY A 49 -1.46 -5.15 11.40
N GLY A 50 -2.36 -5.61 10.52
CA GLY A 50 -3.63 -4.93 10.25
C GLY A 50 -3.46 -3.51 9.71
N TYR A 51 -2.74 -3.37 8.60
CA TYR A 51 -2.42 -2.07 7.97
C TYR A 51 -3.53 -1.53 7.07
N THR A 52 -4.49 -2.37 6.70
CA THR A 52 -5.62 -2.05 5.84
C THR A 52 -6.94 -2.29 6.57
N ARG A 53 -7.96 -1.50 6.23
CA ARG A 53 -9.35 -1.78 6.58
C ARG A 53 -10.23 -1.74 5.35
N ILE A 54 -11.33 -2.49 5.40
CA ILE A 54 -12.34 -2.54 4.36
C ILE A 54 -13.62 -1.89 4.89
N ILE A 55 -14.21 -0.99 4.11
CA ILE A 55 -15.51 -0.37 4.38
C ILE A 55 -16.44 -0.84 3.27
N LYS A 56 -17.49 -1.58 3.64
CA LYS A 56 -18.52 -2.02 2.69
C LYS A 56 -19.39 -0.83 2.32
N ILE A 57 -19.70 -0.69 1.04
CA ILE A 57 -20.61 0.35 0.53
C ILE A 57 -21.74 -0.32 -0.24
N ASN A 58 -22.73 0.47 -0.63
CA ASN A 58 -23.86 -0.01 -1.42
C ASN A 58 -23.38 -0.66 -2.72
N ASN A 59 -24.20 -1.57 -3.25
CA ASN A 59 -23.89 -2.26 -4.49
C ASN A 59 -23.82 -1.27 -5.66
N ARG A 60 -22.99 -1.60 -6.65
CA ARG A 60 -22.82 -0.78 -7.85
C ARG A 60 -24.10 -0.80 -8.69
N ALA A 61 -24.50 0.37 -9.18
CA ALA A 61 -25.62 0.49 -10.10
C ALA A 61 -25.30 -0.15 -11.45
N GLY A 62 -26.24 -0.90 -12.01
CA GLY A 62 -26.12 -1.59 -13.31
C GLY A 62 -25.85 -3.09 -13.20
N ASP A 63 -24.87 -3.50 -12.41
CA ASP A 63 -24.47 -4.92 -12.25
C ASP A 63 -24.75 -5.48 -10.85
N ASN A 64 -25.24 -4.66 -9.92
CA ASN A 64 -25.51 -5.00 -8.51
C ASN A 64 -24.28 -5.62 -7.81
N ALA A 65 -23.06 -5.31 -8.26
CA ALA A 65 -21.85 -5.85 -7.68
C ALA A 65 -21.62 -5.31 -6.26
N LYS A 66 -21.25 -6.18 -5.31
CA LYS A 66 -20.90 -5.79 -3.94
C LYS A 66 -19.62 -4.95 -3.97
N MET A 67 -19.70 -3.71 -3.51
CA MET A 67 -18.60 -2.77 -3.53
C MET A 67 -18.00 -2.55 -2.14
N ALA A 68 -16.71 -2.23 -2.11
CA ALA A 68 -16.02 -1.87 -0.88
C ALA A 68 -14.87 -0.90 -1.15
N ILE A 69 -14.60 -0.05 -0.18
CA ILE A 69 -13.45 0.85 -0.16
C ILE A 69 -12.38 0.23 0.73
N ILE A 70 -11.17 0.07 0.20
CA ILE A 70 -10.00 -0.36 0.96
C ILE A 70 -9.17 0.87 1.29
N LYS A 71 -8.86 1.06 2.58
CA LYS A 71 -8.06 2.19 3.06
C LYS A 71 -6.90 1.69 3.92
N LEU A 72 -5.76 2.38 3.82
CA LEU A 72 -4.66 2.26 4.77
C LEU A 72 -5.02 2.96 6.09
N VAL A 73 -4.70 2.33 7.23
CA VAL A 73 -5.08 2.82 8.57
C VAL A 73 -4.29 4.07 8.98
#